data_AF-A0A973FJ24-F1
#
_entry.id   AF-A0A973FJ24-F1
#
_cell.length_a   1.000
_cell.length_b   1.000
_cell.length_c   1.000
_cell.angle_alpha   90.00
_cell.angle_beta   90.00
_cell.angle_gamma   90.00
#
_symmetry.space_group_name_H-M   'P 1'
#
loop_
_entity.id
_entity.type
_entity.pdbx_description
1 polymer ?
#
loop_
_entity_poly.entity_id
_entity_poly.type
_entity_poly.pdbx_seq_one_letter_code
_entity_poly.pdbx_strand_id
1 'polypeptide(L)'
;MDKAALYFAYSSDINEKSLTRWCGKSGVDYPLKGKVANAWLPDHELIFNYRERENRGRVSNIRRRFGQAMPGVLFEVKPDGWKAIEAKKLVPRCYRPFETIVLTEDGREREAVAYRVFADRIAGTFYPPRLDYAAALREGLLSHGLDDRMLMAVAAGREAPWTVDHIFVYGTLMKGFARHHLLEAWAHPMTRQEARAPGILFDSRKGHPCLVPVKKEGHVVKGELYRLQDNRQAFEMLDIVEDFRGYGDARSEFRRALVRAETAGGQSSLAWAYFYNRPTARLDVIESGDWKNRPFLA
;
A
#
# COMPACT_ATOMS: atom_id res chain seq x y z
N MET A 1 -0.48 -6.79 -27.40
CA MET A 1 -1.02 -7.22 -26.09
C MET A 1 -1.23 -5.96 -25.29
N ASP A 2 -2.44 -5.40 -25.32
CA ASP A 2 -2.78 -4.23 -24.53
C ASP A 2 -2.77 -4.62 -23.05
N LYS A 3 -1.73 -4.22 -22.32
CA LYS A 3 -1.79 -4.26 -20.85
C LYS A 3 -2.99 -3.39 -20.48
N ALA A 4 -3.98 -3.95 -19.78
CA ALA A 4 -4.98 -3.14 -19.09
C ALA A 4 -4.22 -2.19 -18.16
N ALA A 5 -4.06 -0.94 -18.58
CA ALA A 5 -3.25 0.02 -17.87
C ALA A 5 -4.05 0.44 -16.63
N LEU A 6 -3.59 -0.01 -15.46
CA LEU A 6 -4.23 0.33 -14.19
C LEU A 6 -3.79 1.72 -13.76
N TYR A 7 -4.74 2.55 -13.34
CA TYR A 7 -4.49 3.88 -12.82
C TYR A 7 -4.58 3.87 -11.30
N PHE A 8 -3.48 4.20 -10.62
CA PHE A 8 -3.49 4.46 -9.18
C PHE A 8 -3.81 5.92 -8.90
N ALA A 9 -5.03 6.15 -8.40
CA ALA A 9 -5.53 7.45 -8.01
C ALA A 9 -5.34 7.67 -6.50
N TYR A 10 -4.70 8.78 -6.13
CA TYR A 10 -4.53 9.22 -4.73
C TYR A 10 -4.96 10.67 -4.51
N SER A 11 -5.44 11.33 -5.57
CA SER A 11 -5.90 12.72 -5.59
C SER A 11 -7.41 12.77 -5.79
N SER A 12 -7.99 13.94 -6.11
CA SER A 12 -9.43 14.14 -6.30
C SER A 12 -10.12 13.23 -7.34
N ASP A 13 -9.37 12.42 -8.09
CA ASP A 13 -9.92 11.42 -9.02
C ASP A 13 -10.53 10.22 -8.32
N ILE A 14 -10.20 9.98 -7.05
CA ILE A 14 -10.88 8.96 -6.23
C ILE A 14 -12.31 9.36 -5.86
N ASN A 15 -12.69 10.63 -6.03
CA ASN A 15 -14.05 11.09 -5.77
C ASN A 15 -14.82 11.15 -7.10
N GLU A 16 -15.72 10.18 -7.29
CA GLU A 16 -16.48 10.03 -8.54
C GLU A 16 -17.27 11.29 -8.90
N LYS A 17 -17.96 11.91 -7.94
CA LYS A 17 -18.73 13.14 -8.17
C LYS A 17 -17.84 14.28 -8.66
N SER A 18 -16.64 14.41 -8.09
CA SER A 18 -15.65 15.43 -8.47
C SER A 18 -15.08 15.18 -9.85
N LEU A 19 -14.80 13.92 -10.19
CA LEU A 19 -14.33 13.53 -11.52
C LEU A 19 -15.42 13.76 -12.58
N THR A 20 -16.66 13.32 -12.33
CA THR A 20 -17.81 13.52 -13.22
C THR A 20 -18.09 15.00 -13.47
N ARG A 21 -18.09 15.83 -12.41
CA ARG A 21 -18.25 17.28 -12.53
C ARG A 21 -17.15 17.91 -13.38
N TRP A 22 -15.90 17.47 -13.22
CA TRP A 22 -14.78 17.97 -14.02
C TRP A 22 -14.93 17.56 -15.50
N CYS A 23 -15.33 16.32 -15.76
CA CYS A 23 -15.55 15.81 -17.12
C CYS A 23 -16.63 16.64 -17.85
N GLY A 24 -17.79 16.86 -17.22
CA GLY A 24 -18.87 17.66 -17.78
C GLY A 24 -18.48 19.12 -18.05
N LYS A 25 -17.68 19.74 -17.17
CA LYS A 25 -17.15 21.10 -17.39
C LYS A 25 -16.11 21.18 -18.50
N SER A 26 -15.38 20.09 -18.74
CA SER A 26 -14.27 20.05 -19.70
C SER A 26 -14.68 19.49 -21.07
N GLY A 27 -15.94 19.03 -21.22
CA GLY A 27 -16.44 18.44 -22.45
C GLY A 27 -15.78 17.12 -22.81
N VAL A 28 -15.34 16.34 -21.82
CA VAL A 28 -14.68 15.03 -22.02
C VAL A 28 -15.48 13.91 -21.37
N ASP A 29 -15.33 12.70 -21.91
CA ASP A 29 -15.99 11.51 -21.36
C ASP A 29 -15.36 11.06 -20.03
N TYR A 30 -16.18 10.40 -19.21
CA TYR A 30 -15.72 9.83 -17.94
C TYR A 30 -14.69 8.71 -18.17
N PRO A 31 -13.46 8.81 -17.63
CA PRO A 31 -12.33 7.99 -18.09
C PRO A 31 -12.22 6.60 -17.45
N LEU A 32 -12.79 6.40 -16.27
CA LEU A 32 -12.59 5.15 -15.51
C LEU A 32 -13.65 4.11 -15.91
N LYS A 33 -13.21 2.86 -16.07
CA LYS A 33 -14.09 1.71 -16.36
C LYS A 33 -14.66 1.09 -15.10
N GLY A 34 -13.87 1.03 -14.02
CA GLY A 34 -14.30 0.49 -12.74
C GLY A 34 -13.18 0.42 -11.71
N LYS A 35 -13.56 0.31 -10.43
CA LYS A 35 -12.63 0.06 -9.32
C LYS A 35 -12.13 -1.38 -9.38
N VAL A 36 -10.82 -1.55 -9.30
CA VAL A 36 -10.15 -2.85 -9.18
C VAL A 36 -9.94 -3.20 -7.71
N ALA A 37 -9.36 -2.28 -6.92
CA ALA A 37 -9.09 -2.50 -5.51
C ALA A 37 -8.82 -1.17 -4.77
N ASN A 38 -8.95 -1.20 -3.44
CA ASN A 38 -8.18 -0.28 -2.60
C ASN A 38 -6.70 -0.68 -2.68
N ALA A 39 -5.82 0.31 -2.78
CA ALA A 39 -4.39 0.05 -2.92
C ALA A 39 -3.56 1.09 -2.18
N TRP A 40 -2.31 0.75 -1.91
CA TRP A 40 -1.36 1.63 -1.24
C TRP A 40 -0.09 1.75 -2.05
N LEU A 41 0.37 2.99 -2.24
CA LEU A 41 1.69 3.26 -2.81
C LEU A 41 2.73 3.16 -1.69
N PRO A 42 3.59 2.13 -1.70
CA PRO A 42 4.55 1.93 -0.62
C PRO A 42 5.69 2.94 -0.67
N ASP A 43 6.30 3.20 0.49
CA ASP A 43 7.42 4.12 0.69
C ASP A 43 7.17 5.54 0.20
N HIS A 44 5.89 5.96 0.15
CA HIS A 44 5.49 7.31 -0.24
C HIS A 44 4.47 7.89 0.73
N GLU A 45 4.42 9.22 0.80
CA GLU A 45 3.38 9.95 1.51
C GLU A 45 2.81 11.08 0.67
N LEU A 46 1.57 11.42 0.98
CA LEU A 46 0.86 12.56 0.42
C LEU A 46 1.47 13.86 0.94
N ILE A 47 1.67 14.84 0.07
CA ILE A 47 2.10 16.20 0.43
C ILE A 47 1.38 17.26 -0.39
N PHE A 48 1.48 18.51 0.05
CA PHE A 48 1.02 19.68 -0.68
C PHE A 48 2.18 20.67 -0.81
N ASN A 49 2.92 20.64 -1.92
CA ASN A 49 4.12 21.45 -2.12
C ASN A 49 4.20 22.12 -3.50
N TYR A 50 3.06 22.16 -4.21
CA TYR A 50 2.95 22.73 -5.54
C TYR A 50 1.98 23.91 -5.57
N ARG A 51 2.37 24.97 -6.29
CA ARG A 51 1.54 26.15 -6.57
C ARG A 51 1.61 26.49 -8.05
N GLU A 52 0.51 26.26 -8.78
CA GLU A 52 0.44 26.53 -10.24
C GLU A 52 0.33 28.03 -10.57
N ARG A 53 -0.34 28.82 -9.71
CA ARG A 53 -0.56 30.29 -9.72
C ARG A 53 -1.33 30.68 -8.44
N GLU A 54 -1.33 31.95 -8.03
CA GLU A 54 -1.91 32.44 -6.75
C GLU A 54 -3.32 31.91 -6.43
N ASN A 55 -4.16 31.67 -7.45
CA ASN A 55 -5.57 31.29 -7.27
C ASN A 55 -6.03 29.95 -7.89
N ARG A 56 -5.15 29.11 -8.47
CA ARG A 56 -5.62 27.95 -9.29
C ARG A 56 -5.10 26.55 -8.98
N GLY A 57 -4.10 26.34 -8.13
CA GLY A 57 -3.65 24.96 -7.88
C GLY A 57 -2.89 24.77 -6.59
N ARG A 58 -3.58 24.35 -5.53
CA ARG A 58 -3.01 23.74 -4.33
C ARG A 58 -3.44 22.27 -4.37
N VAL A 59 -2.65 21.44 -5.03
CA VAL A 59 -3.01 20.05 -5.37
C VAL A 59 -2.06 19.06 -4.73
N SER A 60 -2.55 17.83 -4.58
CA SER A 60 -1.81 16.73 -3.94
C SER A 60 -0.62 16.29 -4.76
N ASN A 61 0.54 16.22 -4.15
CA ASN A 61 1.74 15.60 -4.69
C ASN A 61 2.19 14.45 -3.78
N ILE A 62 3.26 13.75 -4.16
CA ILE A 62 3.86 12.67 -3.38
C ILE A 62 5.34 12.95 -3.13
N ARG A 63 5.85 12.47 -1.98
CA ARG A 63 7.28 12.31 -1.75
C ARG A 63 7.57 10.94 -1.17
N ARG A 64 8.82 10.49 -1.29
CA ARG A 64 9.27 9.25 -0.64
C ARG A 64 9.27 9.42 0.87
N ARG A 65 8.79 8.40 1.58
CA ARG A 65 8.93 8.20 3.02
C ARG A 65 8.98 6.70 3.29
N PHE A 66 10.17 6.18 3.51
CA PHE A 66 10.40 4.75 3.70
C PHE A 66 9.57 4.19 4.86
N GLY A 67 8.91 3.06 4.63
CA GLY A 67 8.00 2.40 5.58
C GLY A 67 6.57 2.93 5.60
N GLN A 68 6.25 3.95 4.79
CA GLN A 68 4.89 4.47 4.67
C GLN A 68 4.07 3.68 3.62
N ALA A 69 2.75 3.71 3.74
CA ALA A 69 1.82 3.19 2.74
C ALA A 69 0.77 4.26 2.39
N MET A 70 0.94 5.01 1.30
CA MET A 70 -0.04 6.05 0.96
C MET A 70 -1.32 5.44 0.37
N PRO A 71 -2.50 5.63 1.00
CA PRO A 71 -3.75 5.05 0.51
C PRO A 71 -4.21 5.70 -0.79
N GLY A 72 -4.83 4.91 -1.64
CA GLY A 72 -5.46 5.32 -2.88
C GLY A 72 -6.33 4.20 -3.46
N VAL A 73 -6.76 4.39 -4.69
CA VAL A 73 -7.67 3.47 -5.38
C VAL A 73 -7.09 3.10 -6.72
N LEU A 74 -7.13 1.81 -7.03
CA LEU A 74 -6.70 1.25 -8.29
C LEU A 74 -7.91 1.12 -9.21
N PHE A 75 -7.87 1.78 -10.37
CA PHE A 75 -8.92 1.77 -11.37
C PHE A 75 -8.46 1.16 -12.68
N GLU A 76 -9.37 0.47 -13.37
CA GLU A 76 -9.21 0.18 -14.78
C GLU A 76 -9.62 1.42 -15.59
N VAL A 77 -8.81 1.79 -16.59
CA VAL A 77 -9.08 2.94 -17.46
C VAL A 77 -9.71 2.47 -18.77
N LYS A 78 -10.71 3.20 -19.27
CA LYS A 78 -11.29 2.94 -20.59
C LYS A 78 -10.23 3.15 -21.69
N PRO A 79 -10.36 2.53 -22.89
CA PRO A 79 -9.38 2.69 -23.98
C PRO A 79 -8.96 4.13 -24.27
N ASP A 80 -9.91 5.09 -24.31
CA ASP A 80 -9.62 6.52 -24.51
C ASP A 80 -9.55 7.36 -23.22
N GLY A 81 -9.70 6.74 -22.05
CA GLY A 81 -9.77 7.43 -20.76
C GLY A 81 -8.47 8.15 -20.37
N TRP A 82 -7.33 7.69 -20.87
CA TRP A 82 -6.02 8.29 -20.57
C TRP A 82 -5.92 9.75 -21.01
N LYS A 83 -6.51 10.11 -22.16
CA LYS A 83 -6.52 11.50 -22.65
C LYS A 83 -7.20 12.44 -21.65
N ALA A 84 -8.33 12.02 -21.09
CA ALA A 84 -9.05 12.78 -20.06
C ALA A 84 -8.26 12.88 -18.75
N ILE A 85 -7.62 11.78 -18.32
CA ILE A 85 -6.75 11.80 -17.13
C ILE A 85 -5.59 12.78 -17.33
N GLU A 86 -4.87 12.69 -18.44
CA GLU A 86 -3.72 13.54 -18.74
C GLU A 86 -4.10 15.02 -18.87
N ALA A 87 -5.23 15.33 -19.51
CA ALA A 87 -5.79 16.67 -19.58
C ALA A 87 -6.07 17.23 -18.17
N LYS A 88 -6.67 16.43 -17.28
CA LYS A 88 -6.93 16.83 -15.89
C LYS A 88 -5.64 17.04 -15.09
N LYS A 89 -4.65 16.19 -15.32
CA LYS A 89 -3.31 16.28 -14.72
C LYS A 89 -2.45 17.37 -15.33
N LEU A 90 -2.96 18.08 -16.34
CA LEU A 90 -2.25 19.13 -17.07
C LEU A 90 -0.87 18.62 -17.55
N VAL A 91 -0.81 17.41 -18.11
CA VAL A 91 0.43 16.86 -18.69
C VAL A 91 0.74 17.61 -19.99
N PRO A 92 2.01 17.98 -20.28
CA PRO A 92 3.23 17.81 -19.47
C PRO A 92 3.58 19.05 -18.61
N ARG A 93 2.61 19.90 -18.29
CA ARG A 93 2.83 21.18 -17.60
C ARG A 93 2.95 21.05 -16.08
N CYS A 94 2.15 20.19 -15.45
CA CYS A 94 2.04 20.09 -13.99
C CYS A 94 2.51 18.74 -13.45
N TYR A 95 1.87 17.65 -13.89
CA TYR A 95 2.23 16.30 -13.50
C TYR A 95 2.92 15.55 -14.63
N ARG A 96 3.74 14.57 -14.23
CA ARG A 96 4.27 13.53 -15.12
C ARG A 96 3.76 12.16 -14.69
N PRO A 97 3.43 11.27 -15.65
CA PRO A 97 3.16 9.88 -15.34
C PRO A 97 4.44 9.17 -14.88
N PHE A 98 4.28 8.14 -14.07
CA PHE A 98 5.33 7.18 -13.76
C PHE A 98 4.72 5.81 -13.50
N GLU A 99 5.42 4.77 -13.91
CA GLU A 99 5.08 3.38 -13.58
C GLU A 99 5.48 3.06 -12.14
N THR A 100 4.65 2.27 -11.46
CA THR A 100 4.86 1.92 -10.07
C THR A 100 4.20 0.61 -9.69
N ILE A 101 4.63 0.05 -8.56
CA ILE A 101 3.99 -1.07 -7.90
C ILE A 101 3.15 -0.53 -6.75
N VAL A 102 1.88 -0.91 -6.70
CA VAL A 102 1.00 -0.66 -5.56
C VAL A 102 0.64 -1.97 -4.87
N LEU A 103 0.40 -1.90 -3.57
CA LEU A 103 0.06 -3.04 -2.73
C LEU A 103 -1.45 -3.08 -2.52
N THR A 104 -2.06 -4.25 -2.61
CA THR A 104 -3.47 -4.47 -2.27
C THR A 104 -3.58 -5.26 -0.96
N GLU A 105 -4.69 -5.11 -0.24
CA GLU A 105 -4.91 -5.70 1.11
C GLU A 105 -5.05 -7.23 1.13
N ASP A 106 -4.95 -7.87 -0.03
CA ASP A 106 -4.97 -9.32 -0.24
C ASP A 106 -3.54 -9.90 -0.40
N GLY A 107 -2.52 -9.13 -0.05
CA GLY A 107 -1.12 -9.52 -0.12
C GLY A 107 -0.52 -9.45 -1.52
N ARG A 108 -1.19 -8.86 -2.52
CA ARG A 108 -0.69 -8.79 -3.90
C ARG A 108 -0.07 -7.45 -4.28
N GLU A 109 0.81 -7.51 -5.28
CA GLU A 109 1.35 -6.35 -6.00
C GLU A 109 0.57 -6.14 -7.30
N ARG A 110 0.47 -4.87 -7.73
CA ARG A 110 -0.11 -4.47 -9.01
C ARG A 110 0.77 -3.41 -9.67
N GLU A 111 1.14 -3.65 -10.93
CA GLU A 111 1.70 -2.60 -11.78
C GLU A 111 0.61 -1.57 -12.09
N ALA A 112 0.93 -0.30 -11.95
CA ALA A 112 0.02 0.81 -12.21
C ALA A 112 0.78 2.04 -12.72
N VAL A 113 0.06 2.93 -13.39
CA VAL A 113 0.51 4.30 -13.66
C VAL A 113 -0.04 5.20 -12.57
N ALA A 114 0.82 6.05 -12.02
CA ALA A 114 0.43 7.14 -11.14
C ALA A 114 1.06 8.46 -11.65
N TYR A 115 0.66 9.58 -11.07
CA TYR A 115 1.15 10.89 -11.46
C TYR A 115 1.89 11.54 -10.30
N ARG A 116 2.93 12.33 -10.58
CA ARG A 116 3.60 13.19 -9.59
C ARG A 116 3.88 14.56 -10.20
N VAL A 117 3.97 15.60 -9.39
CA VAL A 117 4.30 16.94 -9.88
C VAL A 117 5.75 16.94 -10.40
N PHE A 118 6.02 17.66 -11.49
CA PHE A 118 7.38 17.83 -12.00
C PHE A 118 8.28 18.55 -10.97
N ALA A 119 9.57 18.20 -10.93
CA ALA A 119 10.49 18.69 -9.89
C ALA A 119 10.72 20.21 -9.98
N ASP A 120 10.86 20.76 -11.19
CA ASP A 120 10.99 22.20 -11.47
C ASP A 120 9.73 23.02 -11.15
N ARG A 121 8.61 22.33 -10.88
CA ARG A 121 7.34 22.94 -10.51
C ARG A 121 7.17 23.06 -9.00
N ILE A 122 7.95 22.34 -8.19
CA ILE A 122 7.84 22.38 -6.73
C ILE A 122 8.14 23.79 -6.23
N ALA A 123 7.18 24.40 -5.52
CA ALA A 123 7.24 25.81 -5.15
C ALA A 123 7.83 26.05 -3.74
N GLY A 124 7.99 24.99 -2.93
CA GLY A 124 8.41 25.09 -1.53
C GLY A 124 8.19 23.79 -0.76
N THR A 125 8.17 23.85 0.57
CA THR A 125 8.01 22.68 1.44
C THR A 125 6.54 22.37 1.77
N PHE A 126 5.69 23.40 1.87
CA PHE A 126 4.26 23.23 2.16
C PHE A 126 3.42 24.40 1.61
N TYR A 127 2.28 24.06 1.00
CA TYR A 127 1.22 24.97 0.60
C TYR A 127 -0.13 24.37 0.97
N PRO A 128 -0.90 24.97 1.90
CA PRO A 128 -2.17 24.41 2.32
C PRO A 128 -3.12 24.19 1.14
N PRO A 129 -3.77 23.02 1.02
CA PRO A 129 -4.80 22.80 0.00
C PRO A 129 -5.95 23.79 0.17
N ARG A 130 -6.74 23.98 -0.89
CA ARG A 130 -8.05 24.62 -0.71
C ARG A 130 -8.95 23.71 0.12
N LEU A 131 -9.79 24.28 0.97
CA LEU A 131 -10.69 23.51 1.84
C LEU A 131 -11.65 22.62 1.03
N ASP A 132 -12.18 23.13 -0.08
CA ASP A 132 -13.06 22.37 -0.98
C ASP A 132 -12.34 21.19 -1.65
N TYR A 133 -11.08 21.38 -2.05
CA TYR A 133 -10.24 20.30 -2.58
C TYR A 133 -9.98 19.22 -1.53
N ALA A 134 -9.57 19.60 -0.33
CA ALA A 134 -9.29 18.66 0.76
C ALA A 134 -10.57 17.91 1.17
N ALA A 135 -11.72 18.59 1.24
CA ALA A 135 -13.01 17.97 1.54
C ALA A 135 -13.43 16.95 0.47
N ALA A 136 -13.27 17.27 -0.81
CA ALA A 136 -13.57 16.33 -1.90
C ALA A 136 -12.66 15.09 -1.86
N LEU A 137 -11.37 15.27 -1.59
CA LEU A 137 -10.42 14.17 -1.44
C LEU A 137 -10.78 13.29 -0.24
N ARG A 138 -11.12 13.90 0.89
CA ARG A 138 -11.59 13.20 2.10
C ARG A 138 -12.87 12.41 1.84
N GLU A 139 -13.88 13.01 1.21
CA GLU A 139 -15.12 12.32 0.83
C GLU A 139 -14.80 11.11 -0.06
N GLY A 140 -13.87 11.26 -1.01
CA GLY A 140 -13.44 10.17 -1.88
C GLY A 140 -12.78 9.02 -1.11
N LEU A 141 -11.83 9.31 -0.21
CA LEU A 141 -11.20 8.29 0.66
C LEU A 141 -12.26 7.53 1.48
N LEU A 142 -13.13 8.25 2.19
CA LEU A 142 -14.15 7.66 3.07
C LEU A 142 -15.17 6.84 2.28
N SER A 143 -15.57 7.29 1.09
CA SER A 143 -16.50 6.55 0.21
C SER A 143 -15.95 5.18 -0.24
N HIS A 144 -14.63 5.01 -0.21
CA HIS A 144 -13.95 3.76 -0.52
C HIS A 144 -13.53 2.97 0.73
N GLY A 145 -13.90 3.42 1.93
CA GLY A 145 -13.49 2.81 3.20
C GLY A 145 -12.01 2.98 3.51
N LEU A 146 -11.37 4.01 2.93
CA LEU A 146 -9.97 4.34 3.19
C LEU A 146 -9.84 5.36 4.33
N ASP A 147 -8.75 5.22 5.08
CA ASP A 147 -8.36 6.11 6.16
C ASP A 147 -7.97 7.52 5.65
N ASP A 148 -8.41 8.57 6.36
CA ASP A 148 -8.15 9.97 6.03
C ASP A 148 -7.08 10.62 6.93
N ARG A 149 -6.55 9.92 7.94
CA ARG A 149 -5.58 10.47 8.90
C ARG A 149 -4.37 11.12 8.24
N MET A 150 -3.80 10.50 7.21
CA MET A 150 -2.69 11.08 6.44
C MET A 150 -3.10 12.40 5.79
N LEU A 151 -4.24 12.43 5.09
CA LEU A 151 -4.76 13.64 4.46
C LEU A 151 -4.96 14.76 5.48
N MET A 152 -5.63 14.46 6.60
CA MET A 152 -5.94 15.45 7.63
C MET A 152 -4.69 16.02 8.30
N ALA A 153 -3.64 15.21 8.48
CA ALA A 153 -2.37 15.69 9.01
C ALA A 153 -1.64 16.61 8.01
N VAL A 154 -1.42 16.13 6.78
CA VAL A 154 -0.59 16.85 5.81
C VAL A 154 -1.30 18.08 5.22
N ALA A 155 -2.63 18.08 5.14
CA ALA A 155 -3.40 19.28 4.78
C ALA A 155 -3.27 20.39 5.83
N ALA A 156 -3.03 20.02 7.09
CA ALA A 156 -2.78 20.94 8.20
C ALA A 156 -1.29 21.28 8.38
N GLY A 157 -0.42 20.85 7.46
CA GLY A 157 1.04 21.10 7.55
C GLY A 157 1.74 20.27 8.63
N ARG A 158 1.10 19.22 9.16
CA ARG A 158 1.70 18.29 10.13
C ARG A 158 2.31 17.09 9.42
N GLU A 159 3.21 16.41 10.11
CA GLU A 159 3.73 15.13 9.62
C GLU A 159 2.61 14.09 9.55
N ALA A 160 2.57 13.30 8.47
CA ALA A 160 1.60 12.22 8.37
C ALA A 160 1.86 11.15 9.44
N PRO A 161 0.83 10.60 10.10
CA PRO A 161 0.99 9.36 10.83
C PRO A 161 1.32 8.21 9.87
N TRP A 162 1.87 7.12 10.41
CA TRP A 162 1.89 5.85 9.69
C TRP A 162 0.45 5.40 9.44
N THR A 163 0.08 5.21 8.17
CA THR A 163 -1.26 4.73 7.80
C THR A 163 -1.41 3.24 8.09
N VAL A 164 -0.30 2.50 7.99
CA VAL A 164 -0.16 1.11 8.38
C VAL A 164 1.02 1.02 9.33
N ASP A 165 0.75 0.84 10.62
CA ASP A 165 1.74 0.72 11.70
C ASP A 165 1.73 -0.67 12.35
N HIS A 166 1.08 -1.65 11.72
CA HIS A 166 1.05 -3.03 12.18
C HIS A 166 1.89 -3.92 11.27
N ILE A 167 2.48 -4.98 11.83
CA ILE A 167 3.15 -6.06 11.11
C ILE A 167 2.60 -7.41 11.57
N PHE A 168 2.25 -8.25 10.60
CA PHE A 168 1.85 -9.64 10.79
C PHE A 168 3.04 -10.55 10.48
N VAL A 169 3.44 -11.35 11.46
CA VAL A 169 4.53 -12.32 11.35
C VAL A 169 4.02 -13.73 11.60
N TYR A 170 4.54 -14.70 10.86
CA TYR A 170 3.96 -16.06 10.79
C TYR A 170 5.05 -17.16 10.85
N GLY A 171 6.27 -16.80 11.25
CA GLY A 171 7.44 -17.66 11.16
C GLY A 171 8.55 -17.31 12.13
N THR A 172 9.77 -17.19 11.61
CA THR A 172 11.00 -16.99 12.39
C THR A 172 11.00 -15.72 13.26
N LEU A 173 10.17 -14.73 12.91
CA LEU A 173 10.00 -13.47 13.66
C LEU A 173 8.97 -13.56 14.80
N MET A 174 8.16 -14.63 14.86
CA MET A 174 7.21 -14.85 15.96
C MET A 174 7.94 -15.08 17.29
N LYS A 175 7.28 -14.75 18.40
CA LYS A 175 7.81 -14.98 19.75
C LYS A 175 8.19 -16.45 19.94
N GLY A 176 9.39 -16.66 20.49
CA GLY A 176 9.97 -17.99 20.72
C GLY A 176 10.73 -18.59 19.52
N PHE A 177 10.77 -17.91 18.38
CA PHE A 177 11.60 -18.33 17.23
C PHE A 177 12.89 -17.51 17.12
N ALA A 178 13.84 -18.06 16.35
CA ALA A 178 15.24 -17.61 16.29
C ALA A 178 15.45 -16.12 15.97
N ARG A 179 14.52 -15.49 15.24
CA ARG A 179 14.64 -14.09 14.79
C ARG A 179 13.72 -13.13 15.55
N HIS A 180 13.05 -13.58 16.61
CA HIS A 180 12.11 -12.70 17.33
C HIS A 180 12.76 -11.41 17.87
N HIS A 181 13.99 -11.51 18.35
CA HIS A 181 14.75 -10.37 18.90
C HIS A 181 14.89 -9.21 17.90
N LEU A 182 14.87 -9.50 16.60
CA LEU A 182 14.92 -8.49 15.54
C LEU A 182 13.62 -7.66 15.49
N LEU A 183 12.47 -8.33 15.62
CA LEU A 183 11.18 -7.66 15.69
C LEU A 183 10.99 -6.94 17.04
N GLU A 184 11.41 -7.56 18.14
CA GLU A 184 11.27 -7.02 19.49
C GLU A 184 11.93 -5.64 19.65
N ALA A 185 13.04 -5.39 18.96
CA ALA A 185 13.72 -4.09 18.96
C ALA A 185 12.86 -2.93 18.43
N TRP A 186 11.87 -3.20 17.57
CA TRP A 186 11.09 -2.17 16.86
C TRP A 186 9.58 -2.32 16.99
N ALA A 187 9.09 -3.42 17.56
CA ALA A 187 7.70 -3.62 17.91
C ALA A 187 7.42 -3.10 19.32
N HIS A 188 6.19 -2.66 19.58
CA HIS A 188 5.73 -2.42 20.94
C HIS A 188 5.49 -3.79 21.63
N PRO A 189 6.28 -4.19 22.65
CA PRO A 189 6.21 -5.56 23.19
C PRO A 189 4.84 -5.94 23.75
N MET A 190 4.13 -4.95 24.31
CA MET A 190 2.79 -5.14 24.91
C MET A 190 1.66 -5.23 23.87
N THR A 191 1.93 -5.01 22.58
CA THR A 191 0.90 -5.03 21.52
C THR A 191 0.73 -6.37 20.83
N ARG A 192 1.56 -7.36 21.19
CA ARG A 192 1.51 -8.71 20.62
C ARG A 192 0.13 -9.32 20.79
N GLN A 193 -0.47 -9.72 19.68
CA GLN A 193 -1.72 -10.47 19.66
C GLN A 193 -1.57 -11.68 18.74
N GLU A 194 -2.14 -12.83 19.12
CA GLU A 194 -2.34 -13.91 18.16
C GLU A 194 -3.34 -13.45 17.10
N ALA A 195 -3.01 -13.70 15.84
CA ALA A 195 -3.79 -13.24 14.70
C ALA A 195 -3.76 -14.26 13.56
N ARG A 196 -4.65 -14.05 12.60
CA ARG A 196 -4.73 -14.85 11.38
C ARG A 196 -4.86 -13.96 10.16
N ALA A 197 -4.30 -14.38 9.03
CA ALA A 197 -4.38 -13.66 7.77
C ALA A 197 -4.64 -14.63 6.61
N PRO A 198 -5.37 -14.21 5.55
CA PRO A 198 -5.54 -15.04 4.37
C PRO A 198 -4.19 -15.36 3.72
N GLY A 199 -3.93 -16.64 3.45
CA GLY A 199 -2.71 -17.05 2.77
C GLY A 199 -2.54 -18.55 2.67
N ILE A 200 -1.63 -18.98 1.81
CA ILE A 200 -1.16 -20.37 1.78
C ILE A 200 0.26 -20.37 2.36
N LEU A 201 0.47 -21.21 3.37
CA LEU A 201 1.76 -21.36 4.04
C LEU A 201 2.49 -22.58 3.47
N PHE A 202 3.75 -22.40 3.13
CA PHE A 202 4.63 -23.48 2.69
C PHE A 202 5.83 -23.61 3.63
N ASP A 203 6.37 -24.82 3.74
CA ASP A 203 7.69 -25.05 4.33
C ASP A 203 8.76 -24.84 3.26
N SER A 204 9.71 -23.93 3.51
CA SER A 204 10.82 -23.69 2.58
C SER A 204 11.82 -24.84 2.52
N ARG A 205 11.75 -25.78 3.48
CA ARG A 205 12.76 -26.80 3.80
C ARG A 205 14.12 -26.23 4.20
N LYS A 206 14.18 -24.92 4.51
CA LYS A 206 15.37 -24.20 4.97
C LYS A 206 15.16 -23.55 6.35
N GLY A 207 14.16 -24.02 7.10
CA GLY A 207 13.90 -23.56 8.47
C GLY A 207 13.11 -22.24 8.56
N HIS A 208 12.42 -21.83 7.50
CA HIS A 208 11.51 -20.68 7.52
C HIS A 208 10.25 -20.95 6.70
N PRO A 209 9.10 -20.36 7.05
CA PRO A 209 7.90 -20.48 6.24
C PRO A 209 7.91 -19.56 5.03
N CYS A 210 7.08 -19.91 4.05
CA CYS A 210 6.84 -19.13 2.84
C CYS A 210 5.33 -18.85 2.71
N LEU A 211 4.91 -17.61 2.98
CA LEU A 211 3.52 -17.17 2.81
C LEU A 211 3.30 -16.65 1.39
N VAL A 212 2.25 -17.11 0.70
CA VAL A 212 1.82 -16.55 -0.59
C VAL A 212 0.32 -16.18 -0.58
N PRO A 213 -0.14 -15.28 -1.48
CA PRO A 213 -1.54 -14.87 -1.53
C PRO A 213 -2.46 -16.05 -1.87
N VAL A 214 -3.65 -16.09 -1.26
CA VAL A 214 -4.65 -17.12 -1.54
C VAL A 214 -5.11 -17.08 -3.00
N LYS A 215 -5.20 -18.23 -3.67
CA LYS A 215 -5.81 -18.33 -5.02
C LYS A 215 -7.34 -18.36 -4.96
N LYS A 216 -7.90 -18.91 -3.88
CA LYS A 216 -9.33 -19.02 -3.57
C LYS A 216 -9.53 -18.85 -2.07
N GLU A 217 -10.72 -18.43 -1.65
CA GLU A 217 -11.07 -18.30 -0.24
C GLU A 217 -10.88 -19.63 0.53
N GLY A 218 -10.65 -19.52 1.84
CA GLY A 218 -10.59 -20.67 2.76
C GLY A 218 -9.22 -21.00 3.35
N HIS A 219 -8.11 -20.53 2.77
CA HIS A 219 -6.77 -20.75 3.34
C HIS A 219 -6.37 -19.58 4.25
N VAL A 220 -5.98 -19.92 5.47
CA VAL A 220 -5.65 -18.95 6.52
C VAL A 220 -4.34 -19.36 7.18
N VAL A 221 -3.49 -18.37 7.43
CA VAL A 221 -2.22 -18.52 8.15
C VAL A 221 -2.35 -17.94 9.54
N LYS A 222 -1.94 -18.69 10.55
CA LYS A 222 -1.84 -18.24 11.94
C LYS A 222 -0.49 -17.58 12.17
N GLY A 223 -0.50 -16.52 12.96
CA GLY A 223 0.68 -15.75 13.27
C GLY A 223 0.43 -14.78 14.41
N GLU A 224 1.27 -13.77 14.46
CA GLU A 224 1.29 -12.77 15.52
C GLU A 224 1.24 -11.39 14.89
N LEU A 225 0.41 -10.52 15.46
CA LEU A 225 0.27 -9.14 15.06
C LEU A 225 0.95 -8.25 16.10
N TYR A 226 1.76 -7.33 15.62
CA TYR A 226 2.46 -6.34 16.43
C TYR A 226 2.22 -4.95 15.87
N ARG A 227 2.23 -3.95 16.74
CA ARG A 227 2.36 -2.55 16.34
C ARG A 227 3.83 -2.16 16.32
N LEU A 228 4.28 -1.55 15.24
CA LEU A 228 5.64 -1.01 15.10
C LEU A 228 5.74 0.36 15.78
N GLN A 229 6.87 0.61 16.45
CA GLN A 229 7.19 1.91 17.06
C GLN A 229 7.64 2.91 15.98
N ASP A 230 8.47 2.43 15.06
CA ASP A 230 8.96 3.17 13.91
C ASP A 230 9.09 2.21 12.72
N ASN A 231 8.22 2.39 11.71
CA ASN A 231 8.23 1.59 10.50
C ASN A 231 9.57 1.68 9.75
N ARG A 232 10.16 2.87 9.70
CA ARG A 232 11.39 3.10 8.93
C ARG A 232 12.51 2.23 9.49
N GLN A 233 12.76 2.35 10.79
CA GLN A 233 13.81 1.61 11.48
C GLN A 233 13.57 0.10 11.44
N ALA A 234 12.31 -0.32 11.64
CA ALA A 234 11.94 -1.73 11.51
C ALA A 234 12.33 -2.30 10.14
N PHE A 235 11.97 -1.62 9.05
CA PHE A 235 12.22 -2.11 7.70
C PHE A 235 13.68 -1.99 7.26
N GLU A 236 14.46 -1.02 7.76
CA GLU A 236 15.90 -0.93 7.46
C GLU A 236 16.64 -2.23 7.83
N MET A 237 16.21 -2.92 8.90
CA MET A 237 16.76 -4.20 9.32
C MET A 237 15.99 -5.40 8.75
N LEU A 238 14.65 -5.40 8.83
CA LEU A 238 13.85 -6.55 8.39
C LEU A 238 14.00 -6.83 6.89
N ASP A 239 14.15 -5.79 6.07
CA ASP A 239 14.35 -5.97 4.63
C ASP A 239 15.64 -6.72 4.31
N ILE A 240 16.70 -6.53 5.10
CA ILE A 240 17.96 -7.25 4.90
C ILE A 240 17.77 -8.73 5.25
N VAL A 241 17.08 -9.01 6.34
CA VAL A 241 16.88 -10.36 6.90
C VAL A 241 15.96 -11.20 6.01
N GLU A 242 14.99 -10.55 5.37
CA GLU A 242 14.00 -11.16 4.48
C GLU A 242 14.41 -11.06 2.98
N ASP A 243 15.65 -10.60 2.69
CA ASP A 243 16.20 -10.40 1.33
C ASP A 243 15.24 -9.62 0.41
N PHE A 244 14.67 -8.53 0.92
CA PHE A 244 13.85 -7.60 0.14
C PHE A 244 14.74 -6.57 -0.55
N ARG A 245 14.69 -6.55 -1.89
CA ARG A 245 15.56 -5.71 -2.73
C ARG A 245 14.84 -4.48 -3.31
N GLY A 246 13.56 -4.33 -3.00
CA GLY A 246 12.70 -3.28 -3.52
C GLY A 246 11.49 -3.84 -4.28
N TYR A 247 10.46 -3.01 -4.40
CA TYR A 247 9.20 -3.38 -5.06
C TYR A 247 9.41 -3.70 -6.54
N GLY A 248 8.85 -4.81 -7.00
CA GLY A 248 9.00 -5.30 -8.37
C GLY A 248 10.34 -5.99 -8.69
N ASP A 249 11.28 -6.08 -7.74
CA ASP A 249 12.52 -6.82 -7.98
C ASP A 249 12.29 -8.33 -7.80
N ALA A 250 12.25 -9.06 -8.91
CA ALA A 250 12.10 -10.51 -8.96
C ALA A 250 13.23 -11.28 -8.25
N ARG A 251 14.33 -10.61 -7.88
CA ARG A 251 15.42 -11.19 -7.11
C ARG A 251 15.19 -11.15 -5.60
N SER A 252 14.15 -10.49 -5.11
CA SER A 252 13.83 -10.55 -3.68
C SER A 252 13.36 -11.96 -3.29
N GLU A 253 13.82 -12.51 -2.17
CA GLU A 253 13.27 -13.78 -1.65
C GLU A 253 11.86 -13.57 -1.09
N PHE A 254 11.70 -12.53 -0.29
CA PHE A 254 10.41 -12.04 0.16
C PHE A 254 10.17 -10.61 -0.31
N ARG A 255 8.90 -10.25 -0.46
CA ARG A 255 8.44 -8.89 -0.76
C ARG A 255 7.60 -8.35 0.37
N ARG A 256 7.71 -7.04 0.66
CA ARG A 256 6.76 -6.36 1.54
C ARG A 256 5.37 -6.37 0.88
N ALA A 257 4.36 -6.74 1.64
CA ALA A 257 2.98 -6.78 1.21
C ALA A 257 2.07 -6.25 2.33
N LEU A 258 0.84 -5.91 1.96
CA LEU A 258 -0.21 -5.54 2.92
C LEU A 258 -1.25 -6.65 2.97
N VAL A 259 -1.67 -7.02 4.17
CA VAL A 259 -2.70 -8.03 4.39
C VAL A 259 -3.59 -7.62 5.57
N ARG A 260 -4.88 -7.93 5.48
CA ARG A 260 -5.76 -7.83 6.65
C ARG A 260 -5.50 -9.01 7.58
N ALA A 261 -4.99 -8.70 8.77
CA ALA A 261 -4.86 -9.63 9.87
C ALA A 261 -6.03 -9.44 10.84
N GLU A 262 -6.61 -10.55 11.27
CA GLU A 262 -7.71 -10.59 12.23
C GLU A 262 -7.21 -11.19 13.54
N THR A 263 -7.39 -10.49 14.66
CA THR A 263 -7.05 -11.01 15.99
C THR A 263 -8.17 -11.90 16.53
N ALA A 264 -7.88 -12.71 17.55
CA ALA A 264 -8.90 -13.55 18.19
C ALA A 264 -10.11 -12.76 18.75
N GLY A 265 -9.93 -11.46 19.06
CA GLY A 265 -11.00 -10.57 19.49
C GLY A 265 -11.88 -10.03 18.35
N GLY A 266 -11.68 -10.48 17.11
CA GLY A 266 -12.43 -10.04 15.92
C GLY A 266 -11.97 -8.70 15.35
N GLN A 267 -10.92 -8.08 15.90
CA GLN A 267 -10.36 -6.86 15.34
C GLN A 267 -9.60 -7.16 14.05
N SER A 268 -10.03 -6.57 12.95
CA SER A 268 -9.31 -6.61 11.66
C SER A 268 -8.44 -5.37 11.50
N SER A 269 -7.15 -5.56 11.23
CA SER A 269 -6.20 -4.47 10.98
C SER A 269 -5.39 -4.75 9.72
N LEU A 270 -5.19 -3.70 8.91
CA LEU A 270 -4.26 -3.78 7.79
C LEU A 270 -2.84 -3.81 8.36
N ALA A 271 -2.03 -4.77 7.93
CA ALA A 271 -0.69 -4.98 8.44
C ALA A 271 0.30 -5.23 7.30
N TRP A 272 1.53 -4.82 7.52
CA TRP A 272 2.66 -5.26 6.72
C TRP A 272 2.91 -6.75 6.95
N ALA A 273 3.34 -7.45 5.92
CA ALA A 273 3.89 -8.80 6.04
C ALA A 273 4.91 -9.02 4.92
N TYR A 274 5.83 -9.95 5.14
CA TYR A 274 6.72 -10.43 4.08
C TYR A 274 6.04 -11.61 3.37
N PHE A 275 5.87 -11.53 2.06
CA PHE A 275 5.30 -12.62 1.26
C PHE A 275 6.40 -13.22 0.40
N TYR A 276 6.43 -14.55 0.30
CA TYR A 276 7.40 -15.28 -0.49
C TYR A 276 7.24 -14.97 -1.99
N ASN A 277 8.36 -14.73 -2.66
CA ASN A 277 8.41 -14.22 -4.04
C ASN A 277 9.11 -15.17 -5.01
N ARG A 278 9.28 -16.45 -4.66
CA ARG A 278 9.90 -17.47 -5.53
C ARG A 278 8.92 -18.59 -5.89
N PRO A 279 9.25 -19.44 -6.88
CA PRO A 279 8.38 -20.56 -7.26
C PRO A 279 8.11 -21.50 -6.09
N THR A 280 6.83 -21.85 -5.89
CA THR A 280 6.37 -22.74 -4.81
C THR A 280 6.15 -24.19 -5.25
N ALA A 281 6.37 -24.52 -6.53
CA ALA A 281 6.03 -25.82 -7.10
C ALA A 281 6.72 -27.04 -6.46
N ARG A 282 7.81 -26.82 -5.71
CA ARG A 282 8.57 -27.87 -5.01
C ARG A 282 8.51 -27.76 -3.49
N LEU A 283 7.67 -26.86 -2.96
CA LEU A 283 7.52 -26.66 -1.53
C LEU A 283 6.29 -27.43 -1.02
N ASP A 284 6.35 -27.88 0.22
CA ASP A 284 5.24 -28.58 0.85
C ASP A 284 4.29 -27.57 1.47
N VAL A 285 3.00 -27.74 1.23
CA VAL A 285 1.96 -26.93 1.86
C VAL A 285 1.84 -27.34 3.33
N ILE A 286 1.81 -26.34 4.22
CA ILE A 286 1.44 -26.53 5.62
C ILE A 286 -0.08 -26.32 5.70
N GLU A 287 -0.84 -27.40 5.54
CA GLU A 287 -2.31 -27.38 5.48
C GLU A 287 -2.97 -26.73 6.71
N SER A 288 -2.33 -26.83 7.88
CA SER A 288 -2.81 -26.19 9.11
C SER A 288 -2.69 -24.66 9.10
N GLY A 289 -1.90 -24.10 8.18
CA GLY A 289 -1.53 -22.69 8.16
C GLY A 289 -0.73 -22.24 9.38
N ASP A 290 -0.19 -23.17 10.16
CA ASP A 290 0.37 -22.91 11.48
C ASP A 290 1.82 -23.42 11.56
N TRP A 291 2.78 -22.50 11.44
CA TRP A 291 4.20 -22.81 11.50
C TRP A 291 4.63 -23.47 12.82
N LYS A 292 3.94 -23.15 13.93
CA LYS A 292 4.23 -23.73 15.25
C LYS A 292 3.89 -25.22 15.30
N ASN A 293 2.84 -25.62 14.58
CA ASN A 293 2.30 -26.98 14.57
C ASN A 293 2.55 -27.71 13.24
N ARG A 294 3.68 -27.43 12.58
CA ARG A 294 4.03 -28.08 11.31
C ARG A 294 4.47 -29.54 11.53
N PRO A 295 4.13 -30.46 10.61
CA PRO A 295 4.35 -31.90 10.81
C PRO A 295 5.82 -32.36 10.83
N PHE A 296 6.78 -31.51 10.44
CA PHE A 296 8.19 -31.87 10.26
C PHE A 296 9.11 -31.45 11.43
N LEU A 297 8.58 -31.45 12.66
CA LEU A 297 9.35 -31.27 13.90
C LEU A 297 9.70 -32.59 14.60
N ALA A 298 9.68 -33.72 13.88
CA ALA A 298 10.21 -35.01 14.34
C ALA A 298 11.66 -35.19 13.92
#